data_AF-A0A1F5FJJ3-F1
#
_entry.id   AF-A0A1F5FJJ3-F1
#
_cell.length_a   1.000
_cell.length_b   1.000
_cell.length_c   1.000
_cell.angle_alpha   90.00
_cell.angle_beta   90.00
_cell.angle_gamma   90.00
#
_symmetry.space_group_name_H-M   'P 1'
#
loop_
_entity.id
_entity.type
_entity.pdbx_description
1 polymer ?
#
loop_
_entity_poly.entity_id
_entity_poly.type
_entity_poly.pdbx_seq_one_letter_code
_entity_poly.pdbx_strand_id
1 'polypeptide(L)'
;MKIEVIKAIFTNVLFVIGVVVLMVGFIRGVMVGAKLLTFPEYPLNGYEETRCEMETSAIMMPIEGKTGTVVADKAEVEKRKETCRESLTRERGVRKVDDVTFALGAVIAGGVMVALFRKR
;
A
#
# COMPACT_ATOMS: atom_id res chain seq x y z
N MET A 1 42.84 0.93 -17.18
CA MET A 1 42.22 2.00 -16.37
C MET A 1 42.76 1.88 -14.95
N LYS A 2 43.23 2.97 -14.31
CA LYS A 2 43.73 2.91 -12.93
C LYS A 2 42.58 2.54 -11.98
N ILE A 3 42.82 1.64 -11.03
CA ILE A 3 41.84 1.14 -10.05
C ILE A 3 41.17 2.30 -9.28
N GLU A 4 41.90 3.40 -9.08
CA GLU A 4 41.43 4.63 -8.44
C GLU A 4 40.28 5.30 -9.21
N VAL A 5 40.35 5.33 -10.54
CA VAL A 5 39.30 5.94 -11.38
C VAL A 5 38.02 5.10 -11.32
N ILE A 6 38.15 3.78 -11.30
CA ILE A 6 37.01 2.85 -11.17
C ILE A 6 36.33 3.05 -9.81
N LYS A 7 37.11 3.18 -8.72
CA LYS A 7 36.58 3.45 -7.38
C LYS A 7 35.80 4.78 -7.33
N ALA A 8 36.36 5.84 -7.90
CA ALA A 8 35.72 7.17 -7.90
C ALA A 8 34.39 7.19 -8.67
N ILE A 9 34.31 6.48 -9.79
CA ILE A 9 33.06 6.34 -10.56
C ILE A 9 32.04 5.56 -9.73
N PHE A 10 32.45 4.45 -9.10
CA PHE A 10 31.54 3.60 -8.34
C PHE A 10 30.97 4.30 -7.10
N THR A 11 31.78 5.09 -6.38
CA THR A 11 31.31 5.87 -5.22
C THR A 11 30.32 6.96 -5.63
N ASN A 12 30.57 7.67 -6.73
CA ASN A 12 29.63 8.67 -7.24
C ASN A 12 28.30 8.04 -7.67
N VAL A 13 28.33 6.91 -8.38
CA VAL A 13 27.10 6.22 -8.79
C VAL A 13 26.29 5.75 -7.58
N LEU A 14 26.95 5.13 -6.58
CA LEU A 14 26.26 4.70 -5.35
C LEU A 14 25.71 5.87 -4.53
N PHE A 15 26.43 7.01 -4.50
CA PHE A 15 25.93 8.22 -3.87
C PHE A 15 24.66 8.74 -4.55
N VAL A 16 24.67 8.81 -5.88
CA VAL A 16 23.48 9.22 -6.66
C VAL A 16 22.31 8.27 -6.41
N ILE A 17 22.55 6.95 -6.40
CA ILE A 17 21.51 5.96 -6.08
C ILE A 17 20.97 6.21 -4.67
N GLY A 18 21.84 6.45 -3.68
CA GLY A 18 21.43 6.77 -2.31
C GLY A 18 20.53 8.00 -2.23
N VAL A 19 20.87 9.08 -2.95
CA VAL A 19 20.06 10.30 -3.02
C VAL A 19 18.69 10.04 -3.67
N VAL A 20 18.65 9.26 -4.75
CA VAL A 20 17.40 8.89 -5.42
C VAL A 20 16.50 8.08 -4.48
N VAL A 21 17.05 7.09 -3.78
CA VAL A 21 16.30 6.29 -2.79
C VAL A 21 15.77 7.17 -1.67
N LEU A 22 16.55 8.13 -1.18
CA LEU A 22 16.12 9.11 -0.17
C LEU A 22 14.95 9.96 -0.66
N MET A 23 15.02 10.50 -1.88
CA MET A 23 13.94 11.27 -2.50
C MET A 23 12.67 10.43 -2.64
N VAL A 24 12.77 9.19 -3.12
CA VAL A 24 11.63 8.28 -3.26
C VAL A 24 11.00 7.96 -1.89
N GLY A 25 11.83 7.65 -0.89
CA GLY A 25 11.38 7.41 0.48
C GLY A 25 10.68 8.63 1.07
N PHE A 26 11.21 9.83 0.85
CA PHE A 26 10.61 11.07 1.33
C PHE A 26 9.26 11.34 0.67
N ILE A 27 9.18 11.24 -0.67
CA ILE A 27 7.93 11.42 -1.42
C ILE A 27 6.86 10.43 -0.93
N ARG A 28 7.23 9.15 -0.76
CA ARG A 28 6.33 8.12 -0.21
C ARG A 28 5.91 8.47 1.22
N GLY A 29 6.84 8.90 2.06
CA GLY A 29 6.54 9.35 3.42
C GLY A 29 5.54 10.50 3.48
N VAL A 30 5.68 11.50 2.60
CA VAL A 30 4.73 12.61 2.48
C VAL A 30 3.35 12.09 2.05
N MET A 31 3.27 11.19 1.06
CA MET A 31 1.99 10.60 0.65
C MET A 31 1.31 9.83 1.79
N VAL A 32 2.06 9.04 2.55
CA VAL A 32 1.54 8.28 3.70
C VAL A 32 1.08 9.24 4.80
N GLY A 33 1.85 10.29 5.08
CA GLY A 33 1.48 11.35 6.01
C GLY A 33 0.19 12.06 5.59
N ALA A 34 0.08 12.41 4.30
CA ALA A 34 -1.14 13.01 3.75
C ALA A 34 -2.34 12.07 3.93
N LYS A 35 -2.21 10.79 3.56
CA LYS A 35 -3.27 9.79 3.73
C LYS A 35 -3.75 9.66 5.18
N LEU A 36 -2.82 9.73 6.14
CA LEU A 36 -3.14 9.64 7.57
C LEU A 36 -3.81 10.90 8.13
N LEU A 37 -3.56 12.07 7.54
CA LEU A 37 -4.13 13.34 7.99
C LEU A 37 -5.47 13.66 7.32
N THR A 38 -5.65 13.26 6.06
CA THR A 38 -6.85 13.60 5.28
C THR A 38 -7.98 12.60 5.44
N PHE A 39 -7.68 11.32 5.65
CA PHE A 39 -8.69 10.27 5.75
C PHE A 39 -8.81 9.73 7.18
N PRO A 40 -10.04 9.59 7.72
CA PRO A 40 -10.24 9.01 9.05
C PRO A 40 -9.87 7.51 9.09
N GLU A 41 -10.00 6.81 7.96
CA GLU A 41 -9.56 5.44 7.76
C GLU A 41 -8.50 5.41 6.66
N TYR A 42 -7.49 4.53 6.78
CA TYR A 42 -6.44 4.44 5.77
C TYR A 42 -7.03 3.97 4.44
N PRO A 43 -6.89 4.73 3.35
CA PRO A 43 -7.57 4.41 2.11
C PRO A 43 -6.97 3.15 1.48
N LEU A 44 -7.84 2.23 1.09
CA LEU A 44 -7.50 1.07 0.26
C LEU A 44 -7.63 1.44 -1.23
N ASN A 45 -7.19 0.57 -2.13
CA ASN A 45 -7.46 0.81 -3.56
C ASN A 45 -8.98 0.76 -3.82
N GLY A 46 -9.51 1.58 -4.73
CA GLY A 46 -10.97 1.68 -4.95
C GLY A 46 -11.70 0.36 -5.28
N TYR A 47 -10.99 -0.64 -5.80
CA TYR A 47 -11.53 -1.99 -6.00
C TYR A 47 -11.64 -2.80 -4.69
N GLU A 48 -10.71 -2.62 -3.76
CA GLU A 48 -10.76 -3.23 -2.43
C GLU A 48 -11.93 -2.63 -1.63
N GLU A 49 -12.18 -1.32 -1.74
CA GLU A 49 -13.29 -0.67 -1.01
C GLU A 49 -14.69 -1.09 -1.48
N THR A 50 -14.87 -1.36 -2.77
CA THR A 50 -16.19 -1.65 -3.37
C THR A 50 -16.55 -3.15 -3.41
N ARG A 51 -15.59 -4.04 -3.10
CA ARG A 51 -15.78 -5.49 -3.17
C ARG A 51 -16.95 -6.01 -2.32
N CYS A 52 -17.09 -5.49 -1.10
CA CYS A 52 -18.17 -5.92 -0.19
C CYS A 52 -19.57 -5.51 -0.68
N GLU A 53 -19.68 -4.44 -1.47
CA GLU A 53 -20.95 -4.00 -2.06
C GLU A 53 -21.30 -4.84 -3.30
N MET A 54 -20.30 -5.18 -4.12
CA MET A 54 -20.50 -5.99 -5.33
C MET A 54 -20.86 -7.45 -5.03
N GLU A 55 -20.23 -8.10 -4.04
CA GLU A 55 -20.60 -9.48 -3.65
C GLU A 55 -22.06 -9.60 -3.19
N THR A 56 -22.60 -8.52 -2.61
CA THR A 56 -24.01 -8.47 -2.21
C THR A 56 -24.94 -8.40 -3.43
N SER A 57 -24.57 -7.61 -4.46
CA SER A 57 -25.37 -7.45 -5.68
C SER A 57 -25.47 -8.74 -6.51
N ALA A 58 -24.44 -9.59 -6.47
CA ALA A 58 -24.44 -10.88 -7.15
C ALA A 58 -25.48 -11.88 -6.58
N ILE A 59 -25.88 -11.71 -5.32
CA ILE A 59 -26.90 -12.53 -4.65
C ILE A 59 -28.32 -12.06 -5.00
N MET A 60 -28.46 -10.81 -5.46
CA MET A 60 -29.75 -10.22 -5.85
C MET A 60 -30.06 -10.39 -7.35
N MET A 61 -29.17 -11.00 -8.14
CA MET A 61 -29.42 -11.22 -9.55
C MET A 61 -30.46 -12.33 -9.75
N PRO A 62 -31.52 -12.10 -10.54
CA PRO A 62 -32.46 -13.16 -10.89
C PRO A 62 -31.70 -14.23 -11.67
N ILE A 63 -31.73 -15.47 -11.19
CA ILE A 63 -31.24 -16.62 -11.95
C ILE A 63 -32.19 -16.78 -13.14
N GLU A 64 -31.72 -16.47 -14.35
CA GLU A 64 -32.47 -16.74 -15.58
C GLU A 64 -32.86 -18.23 -15.60
N GLY A 65 -34.18 -18.50 -15.50
CA GLY A 65 -34.75 -19.84 -15.63
C GLY A 65 -35.29 -20.50 -14.34
N LYS A 66 -35.21 -19.88 -13.16
CA LYS A 66 -35.93 -20.35 -11.96
C LYS A 66 -36.78 -19.24 -11.36
N THR A 67 -38.10 -19.40 -11.38
CA THR A 67 -39.07 -18.59 -10.62
C THR A 67 -38.93 -18.89 -9.12
N GLY A 68 -37.85 -18.38 -8.56
CA GLY A 68 -37.52 -18.45 -7.15
C GLY A 68 -36.37 -17.51 -6.90
N THR A 69 -36.67 -16.26 -6.56
CA THR A 69 -35.71 -15.41 -5.87
C THR A 69 -35.34 -16.16 -4.59
N VAL A 70 -34.13 -16.70 -4.53
CA VAL A 70 -33.55 -17.09 -3.25
C VAL A 70 -33.31 -15.76 -2.54
N VAL A 71 -34.33 -15.29 -1.81
CA VAL A 71 -34.18 -14.20 -0.87
C VAL A 71 -33.27 -14.78 0.20
N ALA A 72 -31.95 -14.64 0.01
CA ALA A 72 -31.00 -14.93 1.06
C ALA A 72 -31.49 -14.19 2.31
N ASP A 73 -31.60 -14.92 3.41
CA ASP A 73 -32.12 -14.39 4.65
C ASP A 73 -31.39 -13.08 4.97
N LYS A 74 -32.14 -12.00 5.27
CA LYS A 74 -31.55 -10.66 5.45
C LYS A 74 -30.45 -10.70 6.51
N ALA A 75 -30.62 -11.56 7.52
CA ALA A 75 -29.64 -11.83 8.55
C ALA A 75 -28.33 -12.48 8.05
N GLU A 76 -28.39 -13.34 7.03
CA GLU A 76 -27.21 -13.99 6.45
C GLU A 76 -26.43 -13.02 5.55
N VAL A 77 -27.14 -12.15 4.82
CA VAL A 77 -26.55 -11.08 4.02
C VAL A 77 -25.87 -10.04 4.91
N GLU A 78 -26.48 -9.67 6.03
CA GLU A 78 -25.87 -8.75 7.00
C GLU A 78 -24.62 -9.35 7.66
N LYS A 79 -24.66 -10.62 8.10
CA LYS A 79 -23.49 -11.29 8.65
C LYS A 79 -22.32 -11.33 7.67
N ARG A 80 -22.55 -11.63 6.38
CA ARG A 80 -21.50 -11.60 5.36
C ARG A 80 -20.94 -10.21 5.11
N LYS A 81 -21.78 -9.18 5.13
CA LYS A 81 -21.33 -7.77 5.03
C LYS A 81 -20.44 -7.39 6.20
N GLU A 82 -20.79 -7.82 7.41
CA GLU A 82 -19.97 -7.58 8.61
C GLU A 82 -18.63 -8.29 8.53
N THR A 83 -18.61 -9.57 8.12
CA THR A 83 -17.34 -10.31 7.96
C THR A 83 -16.46 -9.66 6.88
N CYS A 84 -17.06 -9.17 5.80
CA CYS A 84 -16.34 -8.48 4.73
C CYS A 84 -15.79 -7.12 5.19
N ARG A 85 -16.53 -6.38 6.02
CA ARG A 85 -16.04 -5.14 6.65
C ARG A 85 -14.86 -5.41 7.60
N GLU A 86 -14.91 -6.51 8.34
CA GLU A 86 -13.82 -6.93 9.22
C GLU A 86 -12.55 -7.31 8.43
N SER A 87 -12.70 -7.98 7.28
CA SER A 87 -11.54 -8.23 6.41
C SER A 87 -10.95 -6.93 5.85
N LEU A 88 -11.79 -5.95 5.49
CA LEU A 88 -11.32 -4.65 5.01
C LEU A 88 -10.53 -3.88 6.07
N THR A 89 -11.00 -3.85 7.33
CA THR A 89 -10.27 -3.15 8.40
C THR A 89 -8.89 -3.78 8.64
N ARG A 90 -8.80 -5.11 8.52
CA ARG A 90 -7.51 -5.81 8.58
C ARG A 90 -6.60 -5.46 7.41
N GLU A 91 -7.13 -5.41 6.18
CA GLU A 91 -6.37 -5.01 5.00
C GLU A 91 -5.86 -3.56 5.10
N ARG A 92 -6.67 -2.63 5.61
CA ARG A 92 -6.25 -1.24 5.89
C ARG A 92 -5.05 -1.22 6.84
N GLY A 93 -5.11 -2.03 7.90
CA GLY A 93 -4.01 -2.16 8.86
C GLY A 93 -2.72 -2.64 8.21
N VAL A 94 -2.79 -3.71 7.41
CA VAL A 94 -1.62 -4.25 6.71
C VAL A 94 -1.06 -3.24 5.71
N ARG A 95 -1.92 -2.61 4.91
CA ARG A 95 -1.51 -1.60 3.92
C ARG A 95 -0.82 -0.41 4.57
N LYS A 96 -1.37 0.07 5.69
CA LYS A 96 -0.78 1.15 6.48
C LYS A 96 0.61 0.77 6.99
N VAL A 97 0.75 -0.43 7.55
CA VAL A 97 2.06 -0.90 8.05
C VAL A 97 3.05 -0.96 6.89
N ASP A 98 2.70 -1.63 5.79
CA ASP A 98 3.57 -1.81 4.63
C ASP A 98 4.06 -0.46 4.05
N ASP A 99 3.14 0.45 3.78
CA ASP A 99 3.44 1.80 3.28
C ASP A 99 4.38 2.58 4.24
N VAL A 100 4.15 2.48 5.56
CA VAL A 100 5.00 3.12 6.59
C VAL A 100 6.38 2.49 6.64
N THR A 101 6.47 1.15 6.67
CA THR A 101 7.76 0.44 6.68
C THR A 101 8.57 0.71 5.43
N PHE A 102 7.93 0.76 4.26
CA PHE A 102 8.63 1.08 3.02
C PHE A 102 9.16 2.50 3.02
N ALA A 103 8.35 3.48 3.43
CA ALA A 103 8.76 4.87 3.51
C ALA A 103 9.93 5.06 4.49
N LEU A 104 9.82 4.53 5.70
CA LEU A 104 10.89 4.59 6.71
C LEU A 104 12.14 3.84 6.25
N GLY A 105 11.96 2.62 5.73
CA GLY A 105 13.06 1.79 5.25
C GLY A 105 13.84 2.47 4.12
N ALA A 106 13.15 3.07 3.15
CA ALA A 106 13.78 3.79 2.06
C ALA A 106 14.53 5.05 2.55
N VAL A 107 13.95 5.81 3.49
CA VAL A 107 14.62 6.99 4.07
C VAL A 107 15.86 6.58 4.86
N ILE A 108 15.78 5.55 5.70
CA ILE A 108 16.91 5.05 6.49
C ILE A 108 17.99 4.49 5.56
N ALA A 109 17.65 3.63 4.60
CA ALA A 109 18.61 3.03 3.68
C ALA A 109 19.30 4.08 2.81
N GLY A 110 18.54 5.02 2.23
CA GLY A 110 19.09 6.13 1.46
C GLY A 110 19.97 7.04 2.33
N GLY A 111 19.53 7.35 3.55
CA GLY A 111 20.28 8.14 4.52
C GLY A 111 21.61 7.50 4.91
N VAL A 112 21.62 6.20 5.18
CA VAL A 112 22.83 5.43 5.50
C VAL A 112 23.80 5.40 4.32
N MET A 113 23.31 5.15 3.09
CA MET A 113 24.16 5.21 1.90
C MET A 113 24.79 6.60 1.73
N VAL A 114 23.98 7.66 1.76
CA VAL A 114 24.48 9.04 1.61
C VAL A 114 25.48 9.38 2.72
N ALA A 115 25.21 9.01 3.98
CA ALA A 115 26.10 9.29 5.10
C ALA A 115 27.44 8.55 4.99
N LEU A 116 27.44 7.28 4.57
CA LEU A 116 28.65 6.48 4.39
C LEU A 116 29.50 6.96 3.22
N PHE A 117 28.86 7.35 2.11
CA PHE A 117 29.57 7.79 0.90
C PHE A 117 29.91 9.27 0.88
N ARG A 118 29.29 10.12 1.71
CA ARG A 118 29.69 11.53 1.89
C ARG A 118 30.99 11.70 2.70
N LYS A 119 31.34 10.70 3.52
CA LYS A 119 32.48 10.76 4.46
C LYS A 119 33.78 10.17 3.91
N ARG A 120 33.80 9.68 2.67
CA ARG A 120 34.97 9.17 1.95
C ARG A 120 35.26 10.03 0.74
#